data_AF-A0A7L9A716-F1
#
_entry.id   AF-A0A7L9A716-F1
#
_cell.length_a   1.000
_cell.length_b   1.000
_cell.length_c   1.000
_cell.angle_alpha   90.00
_cell.angle_beta   90.00
_cell.angle_gamma   90.00
#
_symmetry.space_group_name_H-M   'P 1'
#
loop_
_entity.id
_entity.type
_entity.pdbx_description
1 polymer ?
#
loop_
_entity_poly.entity_id
_entity_poly.type
_entity_poly.pdbx_seq_one_letter_code
_entity_poly.pdbx_strand_id
1 'polypeptide(L)'
;GYVRLKSSNPFDYPIMNPRYHEDRLDVNRLIEGIKIALQVADASPFKQFGSRLYMKPLPNCKQYKFMSDDYIECQVRTISMTIYH
;
A
#
# COMPACT_ATOMS: atom_id res chain seq x y z
N GLY A 1 -0.04 -0.94 -16.45
CA GLY A 1 -1.36 -0.37 -16.79
C GLY A 1 -1.42 0.19 -18.20
N TYR A 2 -2.37 1.08 -18.47
CA TYR A 2 -2.47 1.85 -19.71
C TYR A 2 -3.06 3.25 -19.45
N VAL A 3 -2.79 4.16 -20.39
CA VAL A 3 -3.48 5.44 -20.54
C VAL A 3 -4.00 5.51 -21.97
N ARG A 4 -5.28 5.84 -22.14
CA ARG A 4 -5.89 5.96 -23.48
C ARG A 4 -6.80 7.17 -23.58
N LEU A 5 -6.90 7.73 -24.78
CA LEU A 5 -7.88 8.77 -25.07
C LEU A 5 -9.28 8.27 -24.73
N LYS A 6 -10.05 9.11 -24.04
CA LYS A 6 -11.46 8.86 -23.75
C LYS A 6 -12.33 9.14 -24.99
N SER A 7 -11.98 10.17 -25.75
CA SER A 7 -12.64 10.61 -26.97
C SER A 7 -11.63 11.36 -27.86
N SER A 8 -12.08 11.85 -29.02
CA SER A 8 -11.29 12.77 -29.88
C SER A 8 -11.27 14.23 -29.37
N ASN A 9 -12.03 14.57 -28.32
CA ASN A 9 -12.05 15.91 -27.74
C ASN A 9 -10.83 16.10 -26.80
N PRO A 10 -9.93 17.06 -27.04
CA PRO A 10 -8.73 17.27 -26.22
C PRO A 10 -9.03 17.77 -24.79
N PHE A 11 -10.24 18.25 -24.50
CA PHE A 11 -10.64 18.69 -23.16
C PHE A 11 -11.17 17.55 -22.27
N ASP A 12 -11.38 16.36 -22.83
CA ASP A 12 -11.78 15.20 -22.04
C ASP A 12 -10.56 14.55 -21.37
N TYR A 13 -10.62 14.37 -20.04
CA TYR A 13 -9.58 13.63 -19.33
C TYR A 13 -9.42 12.20 -19.87
N PRO A 14 -8.18 11.69 -20.00
CA PRO A 14 -7.93 10.35 -20.50
C PRO A 14 -8.41 9.29 -19.51
N ILE A 15 -8.61 8.08 -20.02
CA ILE A 15 -8.84 6.91 -19.18
C ILE A 15 -7.49 6.41 -18.70
N MET A 16 -7.30 6.37 -17.38
CA MET A 16 -6.08 5.91 -16.73
C MET A 16 -6.39 4.65 -15.93
N ASN A 17 -5.72 3.54 -16.27
CA ASN A 17 -5.81 2.31 -15.50
C ASN A 17 -4.39 1.81 -15.20
N PRO A 18 -3.83 2.13 -14.02
CA PRO A 18 -2.50 1.69 -13.64
C PRO A 18 -2.38 0.16 -13.51
N ARG A 19 -3.48 -0.53 -13.21
CA ARG A 19 -3.53 -1.94 -12.80
C ARG A 19 -2.65 -2.22 -11.57
N TYR A 20 -2.77 -1.35 -10.55
CA TYR A 20 -2.04 -1.51 -9.30
C TYR A 20 -2.30 -2.89 -8.69
N HIS A 21 -1.22 -3.54 -8.24
CA HIS A 21 -1.27 -4.83 -7.56
C HIS A 21 -1.86 -5.98 -8.40
N GLU A 22 -1.85 -5.85 -9.73
CA GLU A 22 -2.19 -6.94 -10.66
C GLU A 22 -1.10 -8.02 -10.63
N ASP A 23 0.18 -7.61 -10.64
CA ASP A 23 1.29 -8.52 -10.39
C ASP A 23 1.43 -8.80 -8.89
N ARG A 24 1.49 -10.08 -8.54
CA ARG A 24 1.69 -10.52 -7.16
C ARG A 24 3.05 -10.09 -6.61
N LEU A 25 4.06 -9.91 -7.47
CA LEU A 25 5.38 -9.43 -7.06
C LEU A 25 5.27 -8.04 -6.42
N ASP A 26 4.46 -7.13 -6.96
CA ASP A 26 4.27 -5.78 -6.41
C ASP A 26 3.77 -5.82 -4.97
N VAL A 27 2.78 -6.68 -4.71
CA VAL A 27 2.20 -6.87 -3.38
C VAL A 27 3.23 -7.48 -2.42
N ASN A 28 3.94 -8.52 -2.86
CA ASN A 28 4.98 -9.15 -2.06
C ASN A 28 6.08 -8.14 -1.68
N ARG A 29 6.48 -7.26 -2.61
CA ARG A 29 7.47 -6.21 -2.32
C ARG A 29 6.97 -5.18 -1.32
N LEU A 30 5.70 -4.80 -1.39
CA LEU A 30 5.09 -3.90 -0.40
C LEU A 30 4.98 -4.56 0.98
N ILE A 31 4.67 -5.86 1.06
CA ILE A 31 4.69 -6.60 2.34
C ILE A 31 6.08 -6.55 2.97
N GLU A 32 7.13 -6.86 2.21
CA GLU A 32 8.51 -6.80 2.70
C GLU A 32 8.93 -5.37 3.07
N GLY A 33 8.53 -4.37 2.27
CA GLY A 33 8.77 -2.96 2.58
C GLY A 33 8.12 -2.51 3.90
N ILE A 34 6.90 -2.97 4.19
CA ILE A 34 6.22 -2.70 5.45
C ILE A 34 6.96 -3.37 6.62
N LYS A 35 7.41 -4.63 6.47
CA LYS A 35 8.23 -5.30 7.49
C LYS A 35 9.52 -4.53 7.80
N ILE A 36 10.19 -4.02 6.77
CA ILE A 36 11.38 -3.15 6.93
C ILE A 36 11.01 -1.85 7.66
N ALA A 37 9.92 -1.19 7.28
CA ALA A 37 9.48 0.04 7.94
C ALA A 37 9.21 -0.16 9.45
N LEU A 38 8.66 -1.32 9.84
CA LEU A 38 8.48 -1.68 11.24
C LEU A 38 9.81 -1.88 11.97
N GLN A 39 10.78 -2.54 11.33
CA GLN A 39 12.13 -2.70 11.90
C GLN A 39 12.82 -1.34 12.09
N VAL A 40 12.70 -0.44 11.11
CA VAL A 40 13.23 0.93 11.20
C VAL A 40 12.56 1.69 12.34
N ALA A 41 11.23 1.61 12.46
CA ALA A 41 10.49 2.26 13.54
C ALA A 41 10.90 1.73 14.93
N ASP A 42 11.32 0.47 15.03
CA ASP A 42 11.78 -0.17 16.27
C ASP A 42 13.28 0.04 16.56
N ALA A 43 14.06 0.56 15.62
CA ALA A 43 15.50 0.69 15.75
C ALA A 43 15.93 1.69 16.84
N SER A 44 17.09 1.45 17.46
CA SER A 44 17.65 2.26 18.56
C SER A 44 17.61 3.79 18.30
N PRO A 45 18.05 4.30 17.13
CA PRO A 45 17.99 5.74 16.84
C PRO A 45 16.57 6.32 16.83
N PHE A 46 15.54 5.51 16.59
CA PHE A 46 14.15 5.98 16.56
C PHE A 46 13.45 5.90 17.93
N LYS A 47 14.01 5.17 18.90
CA LYS A 47 13.43 5.04 20.25
C LYS A 47 13.28 6.38 20.97
N GLN A 48 14.19 7.33 20.70
CA GLN A 48 14.16 8.68 21.28
C GLN A 48 12.85 9.44 21.01
N PHE A 49 12.13 9.11 19.95
CA PHE A 49 10.88 9.78 19.58
C PHE A 49 9.66 9.23 20.33
N GLY A 50 9.80 8.13 21.08
CA GLY A 50 8.70 7.55 21.86
C GLY A 50 7.51 7.07 20.99
N SER A 51 7.71 6.83 19.70
CA SER A 51 6.67 6.38 18.78
C SER A 51 6.08 5.02 19.18
N ARG A 52 4.82 4.79 18.78
CA ARG A 52 4.10 3.55 19.02
C ARG A 52 3.37 3.14 17.74
N LEU A 53 3.36 1.84 17.45
CA LEU A 53 2.60 1.33 16.33
C LEU A 53 1.09 1.52 16.59
N TYR A 54 0.36 1.92 15.56
CA TYR A 54 -1.10 2.00 15.63
C TYR A 54 -1.70 0.58 15.60
N MET A 55 -2.14 0.10 16.77
CA MET A 55 -2.55 -1.30 16.96
C MET A 55 -4.03 -1.59 16.62
N LYS A 56 -4.78 -0.64 16.04
CA LYS A 56 -6.18 -0.88 15.68
C LYS A 56 -6.26 -1.56 14.31
N PRO A 57 -6.84 -2.77 14.20
CA PRO A 57 -6.96 -3.45 12.91
C PRO A 57 -7.84 -2.67 11.93
N LEU A 58 -7.47 -2.70 10.65
CA LEU A 58 -8.31 -2.17 9.59
C LEU A 58 -9.64 -2.93 9.54
N PRO A 59 -10.80 -2.23 9.47
CA PRO A 59 -12.10 -2.88 9.42
C PRO A 59 -12.22 -3.94 8.33
N ASN A 60 -11.60 -3.71 7.17
CA ASN A 60 -11.68 -4.54 5.97
C ASN A 60 -10.78 -5.80 6.04
N CYS A 61 -9.91 -5.87 7.05
CA CYS A 61 -8.87 -6.90 7.17
C CYS A 61 -8.97 -7.72 8.48
N LYS A 62 -10.09 -7.60 9.20
CA LYS A 62 -10.29 -8.23 10.52
C LYS A 62 -10.24 -9.77 10.51
N GLN A 63 -10.48 -10.39 9.37
CA GLN A 63 -10.42 -11.84 9.18
C GLN A 63 -9.00 -12.40 9.26
N TYR A 64 -7.98 -11.57 9.08
CA TYR A 64 -6.58 -11.98 9.13
C TYR A 64 -5.98 -11.70 10.51
N LYS A 65 -5.03 -12.54 10.94
CA LYS A 65 -4.26 -12.29 12.16
C LYS A 65 -3.53 -10.95 12.02
N PHE A 66 -3.69 -10.06 12.99
CA PHE A 66 -3.09 -8.71 12.96
C PHE A 66 -1.58 -8.79 12.66
N MET A 67 -1.13 -8.01 11.68
CA MET A 67 0.26 -7.96 11.18
C MET A 67 0.84 -9.27 10.63
N SER A 68 0.01 -10.27 10.31
CA SER A 68 0.42 -11.38 9.43
C SER A 68 0.59 -10.91 7.98
N ASP A 69 1.26 -11.69 7.15
CA ASP A 69 1.44 -11.37 5.73
C ASP A 69 0.09 -11.19 5.00
N ASP A 70 -0.91 -12.01 5.30
CA ASP A 70 -2.26 -11.86 4.73
C ASP A 70 -2.94 -10.56 5.19
N TYR A 71 -2.73 -10.15 6.45
CA TYR A 71 -3.23 -8.88 6.95
C TYR A 71 -2.55 -7.70 6.25
N ILE A 72 -1.23 -7.78 6.05
CA ILE A 72 -0.45 -6.74 5.37
C ILE A 72 -0.82 -6.67 3.89
N GLU A 73 -1.05 -7.79 3.21
CA GLU A 73 -1.58 -7.79 1.84
C GLU A 73 -2.94 -7.09 1.77
N CYS A 74 -3.86 -7.42 2.68
CA CYS A 74 -5.16 -6.76 2.74
C CYS A 74 -5.02 -5.25 2.97
N GLN A 75 -4.09 -4.84 3.85
CA GLN A 75 -3.75 -3.44 4.07
C GLN A 75 -3.25 -2.78 2.77
N VAL A 76 -2.25 -3.36 2.10
CA VAL A 76 -1.71 -2.87 0.82
C VAL A 76 -2.81 -2.66 -0.22
N ARG A 77 -3.76 -3.58 -0.32
CA ARG A 77 -4.86 -3.45 -1.29
C ARG A 77 -5.95 -2.47 -0.86
N THR A 78 -6.07 -2.18 0.44
CA THR A 78 -7.13 -1.32 0.99
C THR A 78 -6.74 0.15 1.06
N ILE A 79 -5.50 0.46 1.43
CA ILE A 79 -5.09 1.85 1.77
C ILE A 79 -4.04 2.45 0.84
N SER A 80 -3.60 1.72 -0.19
CA SER A 80 -2.67 2.27 -1.18
C SER A 80 -3.28 3.41 -1.98
N MET A 81 -2.43 4.35 -2.37
CA MET A 81 -2.74 5.47 -3.22
C MET A 81 -1.66 5.64 -4.29
N THR A 82 -1.96 6.38 -5.35
CA THR A 82 -0.96 6.72 -6.35
C THR A 82 0.10 7.64 -5.74
N ILE A 83 1.37 7.35 -6.03
CA ILE A 83 2.51 8.21 -5.69
C ILE A 83 2.92 9.12 -6.86
N TYR A 84 2.07 9.21 -7.89
CA TYR A 84 2.21 10.10 -9.04
C TYR A 84 3.44 9.85 -9.93
N HIS A 85 3.95 8.62 -9.95
CA HIS A 85 4.98 8.09 -10.84
C HIS A 85 4.52 6.74 -11.42
#